data_AF-A0A6F8Z0G7-F1
#
_entry.id   AF-A0A6F8Z0G7-F1
#
_cell.length_a   1.000
_cell.length_b   1.000
_cell.length_c   1.000
_cell.angle_alpha   90.00
_cell.angle_beta   90.00
_cell.angle_gamma   90.00
#
_symmetry.space_group_name_H-M   'P 1'
#
loop_
_entity.id
_entity.type
_entity.pdbx_description
1 polymer ?
#
loop_
_entity_poly.entity_id
_entity_poly.type
_entity_poly.pdbx_seq_one_letter_code
_entity_poly.pdbx_strand_id
1 'polypeptide(L)'
;MNDTTTATAGVPMKWVGPMRITGNVAATETEVPLATYESPLWPSVARGARISTMVEQGIVATLVDERMTRSVLLRAKDAQTAYLASLEVDARLDELREIVRTCGRFVELIGFHHEITANLLFIRFAFSTGDAAGHNMATLAADTLLTHILKTVPGVSYGSISGNYCTDKKATAINGILGRGKNVVTELLVPREIVHRALRTTAAAVAELNVHKNMIGTLLAGGIRSANAHYANMLLGFYLATGQDAANIVEGSQGVTVAEDRDGDLYFSCTVPNLIVGTVGNGKGLDFVEANLTRLGCREEREPGENARRLAVIAAATVLCGELSLLAAQTNPGELMRTHVRLERTDKTARIGASDVWRDRHRNSRPFDRDDAVRADARDPGRADRLRRRQVREGHRPGLDERGRARRGHRDHGRGRRRTDRRPARRRPDPDRRLRHGDRRRPGQGGRHTRPLAAGPALGDPRGRAQAGLLQRDGGPAVWHQPRPPRPRGAGPGDRQRRLQVRPGQPR
;
A
#
# COMPACT_ATOMS: atom_id res chain seq x y z
N MET A 1 40.44 15.51 -4.42
CA MET A 1 39.78 15.59 -3.11
C MET A 1 38.37 16.06 -3.39
N ASN A 2 37.38 15.18 -3.26
CA ASN A 2 35.99 15.56 -3.54
C ASN A 2 35.36 15.96 -2.21
N ASP A 3 35.28 17.27 -1.97
CA ASP A 3 34.40 17.82 -0.93
C ASP A 3 32.96 17.59 -1.38
N THR A 4 32.43 16.43 -1.01
CA THR A 4 31.00 16.11 -1.09
C THR A 4 30.38 16.47 0.25
N THR A 5 30.29 17.78 0.52
CA THR A 5 29.60 18.31 1.69
C THR A 5 28.14 17.86 1.62
N THR A 6 27.76 16.88 2.45
CA THR A 6 26.42 16.29 2.43
C THR A 6 25.41 17.29 2.98
N ALA A 7 24.73 18.01 2.09
CA ALA A 7 23.67 18.93 2.44
C ALA A 7 22.45 18.17 2.98
N THR A 8 21.89 18.65 4.11
CA THR A 8 20.70 18.07 4.75
C THR A 8 19.50 18.98 4.55
N ALA A 9 18.37 18.41 4.08
CA ALA A 9 17.09 19.10 4.02
C ALA A 9 16.29 18.88 5.31
N GLY A 10 16.02 19.95 6.07
CA GLY A 10 15.26 19.89 7.31
C GLY A 10 13.74 19.94 7.08
N VAL A 11 13.01 18.97 7.65
CA VAL A 11 11.54 18.94 7.66
C VAL A 11 11.04 19.30 9.07
N PRO A 12 10.14 20.28 9.24
CA PRO A 12 9.58 20.64 10.55
C PRO A 12 8.88 19.44 11.21
N MET A 13 9.06 19.27 12.52
CA MET A 13 8.49 18.16 13.29
C MET A 13 7.80 18.66 14.57
N LYS A 14 6.64 18.10 14.90
CA LYS A 14 5.97 18.29 16.19
C LYS A 14 5.47 16.97 16.75
N TRP A 15 5.43 16.89 18.08
CA TRP A 15 4.71 15.85 18.81
C TRP A 15 3.23 16.21 18.88
N VAL A 16 2.36 15.21 18.75
CA VAL A 16 0.91 15.37 18.65
C VAL A 16 0.21 14.30 19.49
N GLY A 17 -0.69 14.71 20.39
CA GLY A 17 -1.49 13.78 21.19
C GLY A 17 -1.89 14.36 22.55
N PRO A 18 -2.01 13.53 23.60
CA PRO A 18 -1.91 12.07 23.56
C PRO A 18 -3.07 11.42 22.79
N MET A 19 -2.84 10.23 22.24
CA MET A 19 -3.87 9.29 21.79
C MET A 19 -3.88 8.06 22.71
N ARG A 20 -5.07 7.52 22.99
CA ARG A 20 -5.25 6.27 23.73
C ARG A 20 -5.36 5.12 22.75
N ILE A 21 -4.52 4.11 22.92
CA ILE A 21 -4.46 2.91 22.11
C ILE A 21 -4.62 1.68 23.02
N THR A 22 -5.42 0.71 22.59
CA THR A 22 -5.55 -0.63 23.19
C THR A 22 -5.49 -1.69 22.09
N GLY A 23 -5.70 -2.97 22.42
CA GLY A 23 -5.75 -4.06 21.45
C GLY A 23 -4.77 -5.19 21.76
N ASN A 24 -4.40 -5.99 20.75
CA ASN A 24 -3.64 -7.23 20.94
C ASN A 24 -2.11 -7.06 20.98
N VAL A 25 -1.60 -5.84 20.84
CA VAL A 25 -0.15 -5.53 20.87
C VAL A 25 0.24 -4.66 22.08
N ALA A 26 -0.54 -3.63 22.38
CA ALA A 26 -0.23 -2.69 23.45
C ALA A 26 -1.49 -1.97 23.96
N ALA A 27 -1.53 -1.70 25.27
CA ALA A 27 -2.35 -0.66 25.86
C ALA A 27 -1.43 0.50 26.27
N THR A 28 -1.67 1.71 25.76
CA THR A 28 -0.81 2.87 26.00
C THR A 28 -1.56 4.17 25.71
N GLU A 29 -1.27 5.22 26.48
CA GLU A 29 -1.45 6.59 26.00
C GLU A 29 -0.09 7.12 25.54
N THR A 30 -0.03 7.78 24.37
CA THR A 30 1.23 8.33 23.86
C THR A 30 0.98 9.49 22.90
N GLU A 31 1.97 10.35 22.72
CA GLU A 31 2.02 11.32 21.64
C GLU A 31 2.82 10.76 20.47
N VAL A 32 2.58 11.26 19.26
CA VAL A 32 3.27 10.82 18.05
C VAL A 32 4.08 11.96 17.42
N PRO A 33 5.34 11.73 17.00
CA PRO A 33 6.10 12.73 16.25
C PRO A 33 5.72 12.67 14.77
N LEU A 34 5.41 13.82 14.17
CA LEU A 34 5.09 13.95 12.75
C LEU A 34 5.95 15.04 12.11
N ALA A 35 6.76 14.65 11.13
CA ALA A 35 7.63 15.56 10.37
C ALA A 35 7.01 15.91 9.01
N THR A 36 6.52 17.14 8.83
CA THR A 36 5.83 17.57 7.61
C THR A 36 5.98 19.08 7.34
N TYR A 37 5.85 19.48 6.08
CA TYR A 37 5.63 20.88 5.69
C TYR A 37 4.13 21.26 5.68
N GLU A 38 3.22 20.28 5.66
CA GLU A 38 1.77 20.49 5.74
C GLU A 38 1.36 20.70 7.20
N SER A 39 1.64 21.89 7.75
CA SER A 39 1.38 22.19 9.17
C SER A 39 -0.08 22.01 9.64
N PRO A 40 -1.12 22.10 8.79
CA PRO A 40 -2.49 21.72 9.16
C PRO A 40 -2.68 20.25 9.57
N LEU A 41 -1.76 19.35 9.21
CA LEU A 41 -1.79 17.95 9.62
C LEU A 41 -1.74 17.79 11.15
N TRP A 42 -0.89 18.54 11.85
CA TRP A 42 -0.71 18.42 13.29
C TRP A 42 -2.00 18.66 14.10
N PRO A 43 -2.73 19.79 13.96
CA PRO A 43 -3.99 19.98 14.67
C PRO A 43 -5.11 19.05 14.19
N SER A 44 -5.05 18.55 12.95
CA SER A 44 -6.01 17.54 12.47
C SER A 44 -5.81 16.20 13.19
N VAL A 45 -4.57 15.69 13.25
CA VAL A 45 -4.25 14.48 14.02
C VAL A 45 -4.50 14.70 15.51
N ALA A 46 -4.21 15.89 16.06
CA ALA A 46 -4.51 16.24 17.45
C ALA A 46 -6.01 16.15 17.79
N ARG A 47 -6.88 16.53 16.84
CA ARG A 47 -8.34 16.40 16.98
C ARG A 47 -8.72 14.93 17.15
N GLY A 48 -8.27 14.05 16.25
CA GLY A 48 -8.55 12.61 16.33
C GLY A 48 -7.96 11.95 17.58
N ALA A 49 -6.73 12.31 17.94
CA ALA A 49 -6.08 11.85 19.17
C ALA A 49 -6.90 12.22 20.41
N ARG A 50 -7.40 13.46 20.48
CA ARG A 50 -8.31 13.91 21.52
C ARG A 50 -9.67 13.19 21.53
N ILE A 51 -10.18 12.71 20.40
CA ILE A 51 -11.39 11.85 20.40
C ILE A 51 -11.06 10.51 21.07
N SER A 52 -9.91 9.90 20.76
CA SER A 52 -9.53 8.60 21.35
C SER A 52 -9.46 8.63 22.88
N THR A 53 -9.04 9.74 23.49
CA THR A 53 -8.99 9.86 24.96
C THR A 53 -10.36 10.13 25.61
N MET A 54 -11.38 10.47 24.81
CA MET A 54 -12.78 10.60 25.26
C MET A 54 -13.59 9.30 25.18
N VAL A 55 -13.03 8.25 24.57
CA VAL A 55 -13.63 6.91 24.47
C VAL A 55 -12.92 5.98 25.45
N GLU A 56 -13.68 5.10 26.13
CA GLU A 56 -13.16 4.24 27.20
C GLU A 56 -11.98 3.37 26.74
N GLN A 57 -12.18 2.59 25.67
CA GLN A 57 -11.12 1.72 25.11
C GLN A 57 -10.10 2.47 24.24
N GLY A 58 -10.33 3.75 23.94
CA GLY A 58 -9.59 4.48 22.91
C GLY A 58 -9.63 3.77 21.54
N ILE A 59 -8.56 3.93 20.76
CA ILE A 59 -8.39 3.23 19.49
C ILE A 59 -7.97 1.80 19.77
N VAL A 60 -8.82 0.84 19.42
CA VAL A 60 -8.49 -0.59 19.47
C VAL A 60 -7.66 -0.91 18.23
N ALA A 61 -6.42 -1.37 18.42
CA ALA A 61 -5.49 -1.70 17.36
C ALA A 61 -5.18 -3.21 17.35
N THR A 62 -5.66 -3.88 16.31
CA THR A 62 -5.49 -5.31 16.09
C THR A 62 -4.44 -5.56 15.00
N LEU A 63 -3.28 -6.08 15.39
CA LEU A 63 -2.33 -6.68 14.44
C LEU A 63 -2.88 -8.03 13.98
N VAL A 64 -3.13 -8.15 12.68
CA VAL A 64 -3.75 -9.34 12.06
C VAL A 64 -2.71 -10.28 11.46
N ASP A 65 -1.66 -9.72 10.86
CA ASP A 65 -0.59 -10.48 10.19
C ASP A 65 0.73 -9.70 10.20
N GLU A 66 1.86 -10.41 10.17
CA GLU A 66 3.17 -9.81 9.90
C GLU A 66 4.07 -10.74 9.08
N ARG A 67 4.65 -10.19 8.01
CA ARG A 67 5.64 -10.88 7.16
C ARG A 67 6.34 -9.88 6.24
N MET A 68 7.67 -9.94 6.13
CA MET A 68 8.37 -9.29 5.03
C MET A 68 8.45 -10.25 3.84
N THR A 69 8.51 -9.73 2.61
CA THR A 69 8.49 -10.54 1.41
C THR A 69 9.54 -10.11 0.39
N ARG A 70 10.11 -11.11 -0.29
CA ARG A 70 10.99 -10.92 -1.46
C ARG A 70 10.62 -11.97 -2.51
N SER A 71 10.59 -11.55 -3.76
CA SER A 71 10.19 -12.42 -4.88
C SER A 71 11.34 -12.63 -5.85
N VAL A 72 11.63 -13.88 -6.18
CA VAL A 72 12.61 -14.26 -7.19
C VAL A 72 11.92 -14.69 -8.49
N LEU A 73 12.65 -14.64 -9.58
CA LEU A 73 12.21 -15.06 -10.91
C LEU A 73 13.16 -16.13 -11.45
N LEU A 74 12.59 -17.28 -11.79
CA LEU A 74 13.24 -18.40 -12.46
C LEU A 74 12.71 -18.53 -13.90
N ARG A 75 13.57 -19.00 -14.80
CA ARG A 75 13.23 -19.32 -16.19
C ARG A 75 13.39 -20.82 -16.42
N ALA A 76 12.29 -21.49 -16.74
CA ALA A 76 12.26 -22.88 -17.12
C ALA A 76 12.35 -23.03 -18.65
N LYS A 77 12.42 -24.27 -19.15
CA LYS A 77 12.29 -24.58 -20.58
C LYS A 77 10.88 -24.24 -21.11
N ASP A 78 9.87 -24.63 -20.37
CA ASP A 78 8.45 -24.54 -20.71
C ASP A 78 7.58 -24.48 -19.43
N ALA A 79 6.28 -24.26 -19.57
CA ALA A 79 5.36 -24.13 -18.44
C ALA A 79 5.23 -25.43 -17.62
N GLN A 80 5.36 -26.61 -18.24
CA GLN A 80 5.36 -27.89 -17.54
C GLN A 80 6.59 -28.01 -16.64
N THR A 81 7.77 -27.67 -17.15
CA THR A 81 9.02 -27.64 -16.37
C THR A 81 8.93 -26.62 -15.22
N ALA A 82 8.33 -25.46 -15.44
CA ALA A 82 8.09 -24.46 -14.39
C ALA A 82 7.15 -24.99 -13.28
N TYR A 83 6.12 -25.76 -13.64
CA TYR A 83 5.19 -26.38 -12.69
C TYR A 83 5.83 -27.51 -11.89
N LEU A 84 6.58 -28.41 -12.54
CA LEU A 84 7.34 -29.44 -11.83
C LEU A 84 8.37 -28.83 -10.86
N ALA A 85 9.02 -27.74 -11.26
CA ALA A 85 9.94 -27.01 -10.38
C ALA A 85 9.23 -26.36 -9.18
N SER A 86 7.98 -25.89 -9.30
CA SER A 86 7.28 -25.32 -8.14
C SER A 86 6.81 -26.39 -7.15
N LEU A 87 6.44 -27.59 -7.63
CA LEU A 87 6.18 -28.76 -6.79
C LEU A 87 7.44 -29.22 -6.04
N GLU A 88 8.60 -29.26 -6.71
CA GLU A 88 9.89 -29.63 -6.09
C GLU A 88 10.32 -28.62 -5.01
N VAL A 89 10.08 -27.32 -5.20
CA VAL A 89 10.33 -26.29 -4.19
C VAL A 89 9.37 -26.43 -2.99
N ASP A 90 8.11 -26.80 -3.23
CA ASP A 90 7.11 -27.01 -2.17
C ASP A 90 7.46 -28.23 -1.30
N ALA A 91 7.81 -29.35 -1.93
CA ALA A 91 8.24 -30.58 -1.26
C ALA A 91 9.50 -30.40 -0.39
N ARG A 92 10.30 -29.36 -0.64
CA ARG A 92 11.53 -29.02 0.07
C ARG A 92 11.38 -27.90 1.09
N LEU A 93 10.17 -27.43 1.40
CA LEU A 93 9.95 -26.25 2.23
C LEU A 93 10.70 -26.27 3.58
N ASP A 94 10.83 -27.44 4.22
CA ASP A 94 11.57 -27.58 5.48
C ASP A 94 13.11 -27.53 5.30
N GLU A 95 13.66 -28.08 4.21
CA GLU A 95 15.06 -27.88 3.81
C GLU A 95 15.35 -26.38 3.61
N LEU A 96 14.43 -25.68 2.93
CA LEU A 96 14.53 -24.23 2.70
C LEU A 96 14.42 -23.41 3.99
N ARG A 97 13.68 -23.88 5.00
CA ARG A 97 13.62 -23.25 6.34
C ARG A 97 14.97 -23.34 7.06
N GLU A 98 15.61 -24.51 7.08
CA GLU A 98 16.92 -24.67 7.72
C GLU A 98 17.99 -23.79 7.04
N ILE A 99 17.98 -23.71 5.71
CA ILE A 99 18.86 -22.82 4.95
C ILE A 99 18.68 -21.37 5.39
N VAL A 100 17.44 -20.88 5.54
CA VAL A 100 17.17 -19.50 5.95
C VAL A 100 17.60 -19.22 7.39
N ARG A 101 17.53 -20.20 8.31
CA ARG A 101 18.05 -20.03 9.68
C ARG A 101 19.56 -19.74 9.70
N THR A 102 20.33 -20.23 8.72
CA THR A 102 21.75 -19.89 8.60
C THR A 102 22.01 -18.43 8.20
N CYS A 103 21.02 -17.73 7.64
CA CYS A 103 21.12 -16.31 7.27
C CYS A 103 21.05 -15.37 8.50
N GLY A 104 20.53 -15.83 9.64
CA GLY A 104 20.56 -15.10 10.90
C GLY A 104 19.42 -15.39 11.87
N ARG A 105 19.65 -15.13 13.17
CA ARG A 105 18.74 -15.47 14.29
C ARG A 105 17.35 -14.81 14.30
N PHE A 106 17.08 -13.87 13.39
CA PHE A 106 15.85 -13.09 13.34
C PHE A 106 15.07 -13.28 12.02
N VAL A 107 15.55 -14.16 11.13
CA VAL A 107 14.87 -14.46 9.87
C VAL A 107 14.45 -15.92 9.82
N GLU A 108 13.16 -16.14 9.57
CA GLU A 108 12.63 -17.49 9.33
C GLU A 108 11.73 -17.49 8.09
N LEU A 109 11.78 -18.57 7.31
CA LEU A 109 10.89 -18.76 6.18
C LEU A 109 9.52 -19.25 6.64
N ILE A 110 8.53 -18.37 6.60
CA ILE A 110 7.13 -18.70 6.89
C ILE A 110 6.62 -19.68 5.82
N GLY A 111 6.87 -19.34 4.55
CA GLY A 111 6.44 -20.10 3.37
C GLY A 111 6.64 -19.27 2.10
N PHE A 112 6.04 -19.71 0.99
CA PHE A 112 6.04 -18.95 -0.26
C PHE A 112 4.70 -19.03 -1.00
N HIS A 113 4.49 -18.09 -1.93
CA HIS A 113 3.49 -18.19 -2.98
C HIS A 113 4.21 -18.24 -4.33
N HIS A 114 3.65 -18.89 -5.35
CA HIS A 114 4.24 -18.90 -6.68
C HIS A 114 3.22 -18.62 -7.78
N GLU A 115 3.70 -18.11 -8.91
CA GLU A 115 2.88 -17.88 -10.11
C GLU A 115 3.70 -18.23 -11.36
N ILE A 116 3.04 -18.87 -12.33
CA ILE A 116 3.66 -19.32 -13.57
C ILE A 116 3.04 -18.58 -14.74
N THR A 117 3.86 -17.88 -15.51
CA THR A 117 3.45 -17.18 -16.74
C THR A 117 4.39 -17.59 -17.87
N ALA A 118 3.86 -18.27 -18.88
CA ALA A 118 4.66 -18.96 -19.90
C ALA A 118 5.71 -19.88 -19.25
N ASN A 119 6.99 -19.77 -19.61
CA ASN A 119 8.10 -20.53 -19.02
C ASN A 119 8.75 -19.83 -17.80
N LEU A 120 8.09 -18.82 -17.22
CA LEU A 120 8.58 -18.06 -16.08
C LEU A 120 7.91 -18.54 -14.79
N LEU A 121 8.71 -18.80 -13.76
CA LEU A 121 8.25 -19.12 -12.41
C LEU A 121 8.64 -17.99 -11.46
N PHE A 122 7.65 -17.29 -10.93
CA PHE A 122 7.81 -16.27 -9.90
C PHE A 122 7.59 -16.93 -8.54
N ILE A 123 8.52 -16.78 -7.60
CA ILE A 123 8.39 -17.31 -6.24
C ILE A 123 8.50 -16.16 -5.25
N ARG A 124 7.44 -15.91 -4.47
CA ARG A 124 7.32 -14.88 -3.43
C ARG A 124 7.49 -15.53 -2.06
N PHE A 125 8.71 -15.48 -1.53
CA PHE A 125 8.99 -15.93 -0.16
C PHE A 125 8.44 -14.92 0.86
N ALA A 126 7.95 -15.43 1.99
CA ALA A 126 7.49 -14.68 3.14
C ALA A 126 8.31 -15.03 4.38
N PHE A 127 8.76 -14.02 5.11
CA PHE A 127 9.69 -14.15 6.23
C PHE A 127 9.22 -13.41 7.48
N SER A 128 9.49 -13.97 8.66
CA SER A 128 9.60 -13.18 9.89
C SER A 128 10.94 -12.41 9.86
N THR A 129 11.00 -11.22 10.46
CA THR A 129 12.23 -10.37 10.45
C THR A 129 12.51 -9.66 11.79
N GLY A 130 11.90 -10.13 12.87
CA GLY A 130 11.94 -9.49 14.19
C GLY A 130 11.59 -8.00 14.15
N ASP A 131 12.42 -7.18 14.79
CA ASP A 131 12.24 -5.72 14.88
C ASP A 131 12.73 -4.92 13.66
N ALA A 132 13.35 -5.59 12.69
CA ALA A 132 13.79 -4.95 11.46
C ALA A 132 12.61 -4.81 10.48
N ALA A 133 12.59 -3.72 9.71
CA ALA A 133 11.70 -3.58 8.55
C ALA A 133 11.96 -4.64 7.46
N GLY A 134 13.03 -5.44 7.59
CA GLY A 134 13.18 -6.71 6.91
C GLY A 134 13.71 -6.67 5.46
N HIS A 135 13.74 -5.52 4.78
CA HIS A 135 14.10 -5.45 3.35
C HIS A 135 15.39 -6.18 2.97
N ASN A 136 16.51 -5.89 3.67
CA ASN A 136 17.82 -6.48 3.37
C ASN A 136 17.89 -7.94 3.81
N MET A 137 17.29 -8.25 4.96
CA MET A 137 17.24 -9.58 5.56
C MET A 137 16.48 -10.57 4.66
N ALA A 138 15.31 -10.17 4.16
CA ALA A 138 14.53 -10.94 3.19
C ALA A 138 15.21 -11.03 1.81
N THR A 139 16.01 -10.04 1.40
CA THR A 139 16.82 -10.13 0.18
C THR A 139 17.94 -11.16 0.33
N LEU A 140 18.70 -11.14 1.43
CA LEU A 140 19.77 -12.10 1.71
C LEU A 140 19.22 -13.53 1.79
N ALA A 141 18.11 -13.73 2.51
CA ALA A 141 17.45 -15.03 2.60
C ALA A 141 16.96 -15.52 1.22
N ALA A 142 16.30 -14.67 0.44
CA ALA A 142 15.83 -15.02 -0.90
C ALA A 142 16.98 -15.29 -1.90
N ASP A 143 18.12 -14.61 -1.80
CA ASP A 143 19.30 -14.86 -2.64
C ASP A 143 19.98 -16.20 -2.30
N THR A 144 20.05 -16.51 -1.01
CA THR A 144 20.52 -17.81 -0.50
C THR A 144 19.62 -18.94 -0.99
N LEU A 145 18.29 -18.79 -0.86
CA LEU A 145 17.28 -19.72 -1.37
C LEU A 145 17.37 -19.88 -2.89
N LEU A 146 17.49 -18.78 -3.65
CA LEU A 146 17.62 -18.81 -5.10
C LEU A 146 18.88 -19.55 -5.54
N THR A 147 20.01 -19.30 -4.88
CA THR A 147 21.28 -19.98 -5.12
C THR A 147 21.20 -21.48 -4.82
N HIS A 148 20.44 -21.89 -3.79
CA HIS A 148 20.19 -23.29 -3.52
C HIS A 148 19.29 -23.92 -4.59
N ILE A 149 18.12 -23.33 -4.87
CA ILE A 149 17.14 -23.84 -5.85
C ILE A 149 17.76 -24.02 -7.23
N LEU A 150 18.62 -23.09 -7.68
CA LEU A 150 19.34 -23.19 -8.95
C LEU A 150 20.36 -24.34 -9.02
N LYS A 151 20.74 -24.95 -7.89
CA LYS A 151 21.63 -26.11 -7.82
C LYS A 151 20.85 -27.42 -7.66
N THR A 152 19.71 -27.40 -6.96
CA THR A 152 18.99 -28.62 -6.54
C THR A 152 17.73 -28.91 -7.33
N VAL A 153 17.10 -27.90 -7.94
CA VAL A 153 15.86 -28.07 -8.73
C VAL A 153 16.22 -28.13 -10.23
N PRO A 154 15.95 -29.26 -10.91
CA PRO A 154 16.30 -29.40 -12.33
C PRO A 154 15.39 -28.56 -13.25
N GLY A 155 15.89 -28.22 -14.43
CA GLY A 155 15.10 -27.59 -15.49
C GLY A 155 14.83 -26.09 -15.34
N VAL A 156 15.31 -25.45 -14.27
CA VAL A 156 15.23 -23.99 -14.06
C VAL A 156 16.58 -23.30 -14.20
N SER A 157 16.55 -21.99 -14.49
CA SER A 157 17.71 -21.12 -14.63
C SER A 157 17.41 -19.72 -14.07
N TYR A 158 18.46 -18.96 -13.74
CA TYR A 158 18.30 -17.63 -13.13
C TYR A 158 17.53 -16.66 -14.05
N GLY A 159 16.58 -15.92 -13.49
CA GLY A 159 15.92 -14.78 -14.12
C GLY A 159 16.21 -13.46 -13.40
N SER A 160 15.83 -13.34 -12.12
CA SER A 160 16.08 -12.15 -11.29
C SER A 160 15.94 -12.45 -9.79
N ILE A 161 16.78 -11.83 -8.95
CA ILE A 161 16.59 -11.75 -7.49
C ILE A 161 15.37 -10.89 -7.07
N SER A 162 14.84 -10.07 -7.98
CA SER A 162 13.60 -9.30 -7.79
C SER A 162 12.69 -9.43 -9.00
N GLY A 163 11.71 -10.33 -8.92
CA GLY A 163 10.67 -10.54 -9.93
C GLY A 163 9.51 -9.53 -9.91
N ASN A 164 9.61 -8.42 -9.14
CA ASN A 164 8.52 -7.46 -8.91
C ASN A 164 7.21 -8.03 -8.34
N TYR A 165 7.23 -9.27 -7.84
CA TYR A 165 6.09 -10.00 -7.29
C TYR A 165 6.06 -10.00 -5.74
N CYS A 166 6.92 -9.18 -5.10
CA CYS A 166 6.99 -9.08 -3.64
C CYS A 166 5.84 -8.29 -2.98
N THR A 167 5.47 -7.06 -3.35
CA THR A 167 6.06 -6.13 -4.32
C THR A 167 6.51 -4.85 -3.62
N ASP A 168 7.83 -4.64 -3.58
CA ASP A 168 8.52 -3.59 -2.82
C ASP A 168 8.45 -2.23 -3.53
N LYS A 169 7.87 -1.21 -2.89
CA LYS A 169 7.74 0.18 -3.39
C LYS A 169 6.93 0.34 -4.70
N LYS A 170 5.90 -0.48 -4.93
CA LYS A 170 4.88 -0.25 -5.98
C LYS A 170 3.48 -0.60 -5.44
N ALA A 171 2.47 0.17 -5.86
CA ALA A 171 1.08 -0.10 -5.51
C ALA A 171 0.62 -1.40 -6.20
N THR A 172 0.25 -2.41 -5.43
CA THR A 172 -0.17 -3.72 -5.95
C THR A 172 -1.30 -4.32 -5.12
N ALA A 173 -2.07 -5.23 -5.71
CA ALA A 173 -3.09 -5.97 -4.97
C ALA A 173 -2.46 -7.04 -4.05
N ILE A 174 -1.39 -7.71 -4.51
CA ILE A 174 -0.79 -8.88 -3.86
C ILE A 174 -0.30 -8.60 -2.43
N ASN A 175 0.25 -7.41 -2.16
CA ASN A 175 0.68 -7.02 -0.82
C ASN A 175 -0.46 -7.13 0.20
N GLY A 176 -1.65 -6.63 -0.16
CA GLY A 176 -2.81 -6.64 0.74
C GLY A 176 -3.66 -7.92 0.68
N ILE A 177 -3.34 -8.86 -0.21
CA ILE A 177 -4.02 -10.17 -0.33
C ILE A 177 -3.20 -11.26 0.38
N LEU A 178 -1.88 -11.26 0.18
CA LEU A 178 -0.94 -12.27 0.70
C LEU A 178 0.00 -11.74 1.80
N GLY A 179 -0.27 -10.54 2.33
CA GLY A 179 0.50 -9.87 3.39
C GLY A 179 1.86 -9.33 2.94
N ARG A 180 2.22 -8.10 3.38
CA ARG A 180 3.59 -7.55 3.35
C ARG A 180 3.77 -6.46 4.40
N GLY A 181 4.79 -6.54 5.24
CA GLY A 181 4.94 -5.68 6.43
C GLY A 181 4.01 -6.15 7.55
N LYS A 182 3.37 -5.19 8.22
CA LYS A 182 2.37 -5.41 9.28
C LYS A 182 0.98 -5.07 8.74
N ASN A 183 0.02 -5.98 8.94
CA ASN A 183 -1.39 -5.74 8.67
C ASN A 183 -2.07 -5.34 9.98
N VAL A 184 -2.45 -4.07 10.11
CA VAL A 184 -3.10 -3.54 11.32
C VAL A 184 -4.48 -3.01 10.97
N VAL A 185 -5.50 -3.48 11.70
CA VAL A 185 -6.82 -2.86 11.74
C VAL A 185 -6.88 -2.00 12.99
N THR A 186 -7.26 -0.73 12.83
CA THR A 186 -7.59 0.15 13.95
C THR A 186 -9.05 0.50 13.91
N GLU A 187 -9.73 0.51 15.05
CA GLU A 187 -11.15 0.81 15.15
C GLU A 187 -11.48 1.63 16.41
N LEU A 188 -12.57 2.39 16.33
CA LEU A 188 -13.05 3.29 17.36
C LEU A 188 -14.57 3.41 17.25
N LEU A 189 -15.27 3.27 18.39
CA LEU A 189 -16.68 3.64 18.49
C LEU A 189 -16.78 4.99 19.20
N VAL A 190 -17.27 6.01 18.49
CA VAL A 190 -17.37 7.39 19.01
C VAL A 190 -18.84 7.67 19.37
N PRO A 191 -19.16 7.86 20.67
CA PRO A 191 -20.52 8.18 21.10
C PRO A 191 -21.09 9.43 20.41
N ARG A 192 -22.40 9.42 20.11
CA ARG A 192 -23.17 10.47 19.43
C ARG A 192 -22.84 11.89 19.92
N GLU A 193 -22.80 12.09 21.24
CA GLU A 193 -22.49 13.37 21.87
C GLU A 193 -21.08 13.87 21.56
N ILE A 194 -20.11 12.98 21.42
CA ILE A 194 -18.73 13.31 21.03
C ILE A 194 -18.66 13.59 19.52
N VAL A 195 -19.42 12.85 18.69
CA VAL A 195 -19.54 13.14 17.25
C VAL A 195 -20.09 14.55 17.03
N HIS A 196 -21.21 14.92 17.66
CA HIS A 196 -21.76 16.27 17.54
C HIS A 196 -20.86 17.36 18.12
N ARG A 197 -20.36 17.20 19.35
CA ARG A 197 -19.63 18.27 20.06
C ARG A 197 -18.20 18.46 19.54
N ALA A 198 -17.48 17.38 19.26
CA ALA A 198 -16.04 17.41 18.97
C ALA A 198 -15.71 17.16 17.49
N LEU A 199 -16.45 16.27 16.81
CA LEU A 199 -16.36 16.09 15.35
C LEU A 199 -17.24 17.08 14.58
N ARG A 200 -18.22 17.72 15.23
CA ARG A 200 -19.10 18.76 14.63
C ARG A 200 -19.87 18.25 13.42
N THR A 201 -20.33 17.00 13.49
CA THR A 201 -20.99 16.29 12.39
C THR A 201 -22.02 15.29 12.94
N THR A 202 -22.51 14.37 12.13
CA THR A 202 -23.34 13.21 12.52
C THR A 202 -22.67 11.92 12.05
N ALA A 203 -22.99 10.79 12.67
CA ALA A 203 -22.46 9.49 12.24
C ALA A 203 -22.89 9.16 10.79
N ALA A 204 -24.18 9.32 10.47
CA ALA A 204 -24.73 9.21 9.12
C ALA A 204 -23.94 10.00 8.06
N ALA A 205 -23.63 11.28 8.33
CA ALA A 205 -22.92 12.13 7.36
C ALA A 205 -21.48 11.63 7.09
N VAL A 206 -20.79 11.11 8.11
CA VAL A 206 -19.45 10.54 7.94
C VAL A 206 -19.51 9.19 7.22
N ALA A 207 -20.48 8.33 7.55
CA ALA A 207 -20.69 7.05 6.88
C ALA A 207 -21.04 7.24 5.39
N GLU A 208 -21.98 8.12 5.07
CA GLU A 208 -22.36 8.48 3.70
C GLU A 208 -21.16 9.05 2.93
N LEU A 209 -20.42 10.01 3.51
CA LEU A 209 -19.23 10.58 2.88
C LEU A 209 -18.14 9.52 2.64
N ASN A 210 -17.96 8.56 3.56
CA ASN A 210 -16.99 7.48 3.37
C ASN A 210 -17.39 6.57 2.19
N VAL A 211 -18.67 6.21 2.06
CA VAL A 211 -19.17 5.44 0.91
C VAL A 211 -18.99 6.23 -0.39
N HIS A 212 -19.46 7.48 -0.46
CA HIS A 212 -19.39 8.27 -1.69
C HIS A 212 -17.95 8.63 -2.09
N LYS A 213 -17.13 9.09 -1.15
CA LYS A 213 -15.76 9.58 -1.42
C LYS A 213 -14.73 8.46 -1.42
N ASN A 214 -14.61 7.72 -0.32
CA ASN A 214 -13.54 6.75 -0.13
C ASN A 214 -13.80 5.45 -0.89
N MET A 215 -15.04 4.96 -0.96
CA MET A 215 -15.36 3.74 -1.70
C MET A 215 -15.63 4.03 -3.20
N ILE A 216 -16.74 4.71 -3.51
CA ILE A 216 -17.18 4.90 -4.90
C ILE A 216 -16.19 5.80 -5.67
N GLY A 217 -15.76 6.92 -5.09
CA GLY A 217 -14.75 7.79 -5.71
C GLY A 217 -13.45 7.08 -6.06
N THR A 218 -12.92 6.25 -5.15
CA THR A 218 -11.71 5.44 -5.39
C THR A 218 -11.93 4.37 -6.45
N LEU A 219 -13.09 3.70 -6.45
CA LEU A 219 -13.45 2.70 -7.45
C LEU A 219 -13.48 3.31 -8.85
N LEU A 220 -14.12 4.47 -9.01
CA LEU A 220 -14.18 5.22 -10.27
C LEU A 220 -12.79 5.70 -10.73
N ALA A 221 -11.90 6.01 -9.79
CA ALA A 221 -10.51 6.39 -10.08
C ALA A 221 -9.58 5.19 -10.39
N GLY A 222 -10.07 3.94 -10.28
CA GLY A 222 -9.27 2.73 -10.48
C GLY A 222 -8.28 2.44 -9.35
N GLY A 223 -8.53 2.93 -8.13
CA GLY A 223 -7.64 2.77 -6.97
C GLY A 223 -7.54 1.31 -6.49
N ILE A 224 -6.30 0.84 -6.27
CA ILE A 224 -6.02 -0.55 -5.87
C ILE A 224 -5.90 -0.63 -4.34
N ARG A 225 -6.94 -1.13 -3.68
CA ARG A 225 -7.02 -1.26 -2.20
C ARG A 225 -6.68 0.04 -1.47
N SER A 226 -7.12 1.18 -1.97
CA SER A 226 -6.75 2.53 -1.49
C SER A 226 -7.99 3.38 -1.16
N ALA A 227 -9.01 2.76 -0.56
CA ALA A 227 -10.29 3.40 -0.24
C ALA A 227 -10.17 4.20 1.07
N ASN A 228 -9.38 5.27 1.03
CA ASN A 228 -9.14 6.20 2.15
C ASN A 228 -9.00 7.64 1.64
N ALA A 229 -8.92 8.61 2.56
CA ALA A 229 -8.83 10.02 2.25
C ALA A 229 -7.40 10.53 2.21
N HIS A 230 -6.56 10.22 3.21
CA HIS A 230 -5.19 10.75 3.28
C HIS A 230 -4.20 9.93 4.12
N TYR A 231 -4.27 8.59 4.10
CA TYR A 231 -3.34 7.73 4.87
C TYR A 231 -1.86 8.09 4.64
N ALA A 232 -1.52 8.50 3.41
CA ALA A 232 -0.18 8.93 3.03
C ALA A 232 0.35 10.12 3.87
N ASN A 233 -0.49 11.06 4.28
CA ASN A 233 -0.05 12.26 5.01
C ASN A 233 0.48 11.90 6.41
N MET A 234 -0.30 11.13 7.17
CA MET A 234 0.08 10.63 8.49
C MET A 234 1.31 9.72 8.40
N LEU A 235 1.30 8.76 7.48
CA LEU A 235 2.38 7.77 7.37
C LEU A 235 3.69 8.40 6.89
N LEU A 236 3.68 9.34 5.94
CA LEU A 236 4.90 10.03 5.52
C LEU A 236 5.50 10.83 6.69
N GLY A 237 4.66 11.57 7.42
CA GLY A 237 5.11 12.34 8.58
C GLY A 237 5.69 11.48 9.70
N PHE A 238 5.06 10.33 9.95
CA PHE A 238 5.54 9.33 10.91
C PHE A 238 6.84 8.65 10.45
N TYR A 239 6.94 8.32 9.16
CA TYR A 239 8.09 7.64 8.57
C TYR A 239 9.34 8.52 8.64
N LEU A 240 9.22 9.80 8.28
CA LEU A 240 10.32 10.75 8.39
C LEU A 240 10.74 10.98 9.85
N ALA A 241 9.77 11.13 10.76
CA ALA A 241 10.04 11.33 12.19
C ALA A 241 10.68 10.12 12.88
N THR A 242 10.39 8.89 12.44
CA THR A 242 10.90 7.64 13.05
C THR A 242 11.96 6.94 12.19
N GLY A 243 12.53 7.63 11.19
CA GLY A 243 13.61 7.14 10.33
C GLY A 243 13.26 5.88 9.54
N GLN A 244 12.02 5.72 9.10
CA GLN A 244 11.61 4.64 8.18
C GLN A 244 12.02 4.97 6.75
N ASP A 245 12.00 3.97 5.86
CA ASP A 245 12.19 4.18 4.44
C ASP A 245 10.92 4.83 3.83
N ALA A 246 10.99 6.14 3.63
CA ALA A 246 9.88 6.94 3.14
C ALA A 246 9.30 6.44 1.80
N ALA A 247 10.07 5.72 0.98
CA ALA A 247 9.57 5.21 -0.30
C ALA A 247 8.59 4.03 -0.15
N ASN A 248 8.51 3.38 1.02
CA ASN A 248 7.45 2.41 1.30
C ASN A 248 6.06 3.06 1.48
N ILE A 249 5.96 4.39 1.46
CA ILE A 249 4.67 5.10 1.48
C ILE A 249 3.73 4.66 0.34
N VAL A 250 4.30 4.27 -0.81
CA VAL A 250 3.56 3.74 -1.97
C VAL A 250 2.74 2.49 -1.63
N GLU A 251 3.18 1.73 -0.63
CA GLU A 251 2.55 0.49 -0.19
C GLU A 251 1.73 0.71 1.08
N GLY A 252 2.31 1.39 2.07
CA GLY A 252 1.68 1.65 3.37
C GLY A 252 0.46 2.57 3.28
N SER A 253 0.37 3.44 2.27
CA SER A 253 -0.83 4.25 2.02
C SER A 253 -1.98 3.49 1.35
N GLN A 254 -1.75 2.25 0.87
CA GLN A 254 -2.85 1.35 0.54
C GLN A 254 -3.53 0.94 1.84
N GLY A 255 -4.85 1.03 1.86
CA GLY A 255 -5.68 0.78 3.02
C GLY A 255 -7.12 1.21 2.79
N VAL A 256 -8.01 0.80 3.69
CA VAL A 256 -9.46 0.97 3.58
C VAL A 256 -10.01 1.56 4.86
N THR A 257 -10.80 2.64 4.73
CA THR A 257 -11.54 3.27 5.82
C THR A 257 -12.98 2.77 5.80
N VAL A 258 -13.52 2.29 6.92
CA VAL A 258 -14.94 1.95 7.07
C VAL A 258 -15.56 2.87 8.12
N ALA A 259 -16.78 3.33 7.87
CA ALA A 259 -17.55 4.15 8.78
C ALA A 259 -19.01 3.69 8.74
N GLU A 260 -19.61 3.51 9.91
CA GLU A 260 -20.99 3.05 10.09
C GLU A 260 -21.70 3.95 11.10
N ASP A 261 -22.96 4.29 10.83
CA ASP A 261 -23.86 4.85 11.83
C ASP A 261 -24.49 3.70 12.62
N ARG A 262 -24.25 3.67 13.93
CA ARG A 262 -24.80 2.71 14.88
C ARG A 262 -25.66 3.45 15.89
N ASP A 263 -26.91 3.73 15.51
CA ASP A 263 -27.86 4.52 16.29
C ASP A 263 -27.28 5.88 16.75
N GLY A 264 -26.62 6.59 15.83
CA GLY A 264 -25.99 7.90 16.03
C GLY A 264 -24.58 7.84 16.63
N ASP A 265 -24.14 6.70 17.16
CA ASP A 265 -22.73 6.47 17.48
C ASP A 265 -21.98 6.14 16.17
N LEU A 266 -20.80 6.72 16.01
CA LEU A 266 -19.97 6.50 14.82
C LEU A 266 -18.99 5.36 15.08
N TYR A 267 -19.21 4.20 14.47
CA TYR A 267 -18.15 3.22 14.32
C TYR A 267 -17.24 3.64 13.17
N PHE A 268 -15.93 3.65 13.42
CA PHE A 268 -14.94 4.11 12.47
C PHE A 268 -13.70 3.21 12.52
N SER A 269 -13.24 2.71 11.38
CA SER A 269 -12.05 1.88 11.32
C SER A 269 -11.15 2.19 10.12
N CYS A 270 -9.86 1.94 10.31
CA CYS A 270 -8.82 2.09 9.32
C CYS A 270 -8.00 0.79 9.25
N THR A 271 -8.10 0.09 8.11
CA THR A 271 -7.26 -1.08 7.82
C THR A 271 -6.03 -0.66 7.02
N VAL A 272 -4.85 -0.85 7.59
CA VAL A 272 -3.54 -0.60 6.98
C VAL A 272 -2.82 -1.94 6.77
N PRO A 273 -3.06 -2.63 5.64
CA PRO A 273 -2.61 -4.01 5.43
C PRO A 273 -1.11 -4.18 5.15
N ASN A 274 -0.45 -3.09 4.73
CA ASN A 274 0.86 -3.13 4.08
C ASN A 274 1.93 -2.29 4.83
N LEU A 275 1.84 -2.17 6.15
CA LEU A 275 2.63 -1.20 6.89
C LEU A 275 4.08 -1.65 7.07
N ILE A 276 5.00 -0.99 6.38
CA ILE A 276 6.44 -1.32 6.43
C ILE A 276 7.15 -0.44 7.46
N VAL A 277 7.36 -0.98 8.65
CA VAL A 277 8.07 -0.29 9.74
C VAL A 277 9.05 -1.22 10.44
N GLY A 278 10.09 -0.64 11.04
CA GLY A 278 11.01 -1.32 11.95
C GLY A 278 11.57 -0.34 12.96
N THR A 279 12.09 -0.87 14.07
CA THR A 279 12.75 -0.09 15.12
C THR A 279 14.27 -0.23 15.02
N VAL A 280 14.80 -1.33 14.48
CA VAL A 280 16.24 -1.50 14.22
C VAL A 280 16.57 -1.43 12.71
N GLY A 281 17.84 -1.15 12.39
CA GLY A 281 18.36 -1.12 11.01
C GLY A 281 18.74 0.28 10.52
N ASN A 282 18.67 0.49 9.21
CA ASN A 282 19.06 1.76 8.58
C ASN A 282 18.15 2.93 9.00
N GLY A 283 18.72 4.15 9.06
CA GLY A 283 18.03 5.37 9.51
C GLY A 283 17.85 5.48 11.03
N LYS A 284 18.18 4.43 11.80
CA LYS A 284 17.92 4.36 13.24
C LYS A 284 19.06 4.85 14.13
N GLY A 285 20.23 5.13 13.56
CA GLY A 285 21.37 5.72 14.26
C GLY A 285 21.42 7.25 14.20
N LEU A 286 20.31 7.91 13.89
CA LEU A 286 20.19 9.37 13.95
C LEU A 286 19.64 9.76 15.31
N ASP A 287 20.30 10.66 16.04
CA ASP A 287 19.97 10.99 17.44
C ASP A 287 18.49 11.35 17.67
N PHE A 288 17.88 12.11 16.75
CA PHE A 288 16.46 12.47 16.85
C PHE A 288 15.53 11.27 16.60
N VAL A 289 15.91 10.33 15.73
CA VAL A 289 15.16 9.09 15.49
C VAL A 289 15.24 8.18 16.71
N GLU A 290 16.42 8.10 17.33
CA GLU A 290 16.63 7.36 18.57
C GLU A 290 15.75 7.91 19.69
N ALA A 291 15.85 9.22 19.96
CA ALA A 291 15.02 9.89 20.96
C ALA A 291 13.51 9.73 20.69
N ASN A 292 13.09 9.80 19.43
CA ASN A 292 11.70 9.59 19.04
C ASN A 292 11.24 8.14 19.28
N LEU A 293 12.02 7.13 18.90
CA LEU A 293 11.68 5.73 19.13
C LEU A 293 11.69 5.37 20.62
N THR A 294 12.61 5.92 21.41
CA THR A 294 12.62 5.78 22.88
C THR A 294 11.37 6.37 23.52
N ARG A 295 10.98 7.61 23.16
CA ARG A 295 9.75 8.22 23.71
C ARG A 295 8.46 7.53 23.26
N LEU A 296 8.46 6.85 22.12
CA LEU A 296 7.37 5.95 21.70
C LEU A 296 7.36 4.60 22.47
N GLY A 297 8.34 4.35 23.34
CA GLY A 297 8.54 3.08 24.05
C GLY A 297 8.93 1.92 23.12
N CYS A 298 9.54 2.23 21.97
CA CYS A 298 9.92 1.28 20.91
C CYS A 298 11.40 0.88 20.99
N ARG A 299 12.03 1.11 22.15
CA ARG A 299 13.43 0.81 22.48
C ARG A 299 13.65 -0.04 23.72
N GLU A 300 12.60 -0.42 24.44
CA GLU A 300 12.74 -1.29 25.62
C GLU A 300 13.22 -2.69 25.21
N GLU A 301 13.87 -3.36 26.14
CA GLU A 301 14.19 -4.78 26.05
C GLU A 301 12.89 -5.61 26.01
N ARG A 302 12.70 -6.38 24.93
CA ARG A 302 11.48 -7.14 24.61
C ARG A 302 11.79 -8.34 23.73
N GLU A 303 10.82 -9.24 23.59
CA GLU A 303 10.89 -10.32 22.62
C GLU A 303 11.02 -9.80 21.17
N PRO A 304 11.82 -10.47 20.31
CA PRO A 304 12.09 -9.98 18.96
C PRO A 304 10.83 -9.71 18.13
N GLY A 305 10.69 -8.47 17.67
CA GLY A 305 9.57 -7.99 16.86
C GLY A 305 8.51 -7.21 17.64
N GLU A 306 8.46 -7.29 18.96
CA GLU A 306 7.45 -6.57 19.76
C GLU A 306 7.59 -5.05 19.63
N ASN A 307 8.81 -4.51 19.57
CA ASN A 307 9.03 -3.09 19.39
C ASN A 307 8.53 -2.62 18.01
N ALA A 308 8.75 -3.40 16.94
CA ALA A 308 8.22 -3.12 15.62
C ALA A 308 6.69 -3.33 15.51
N ARG A 309 6.10 -4.27 16.28
CA ARG A 309 4.63 -4.40 16.40
C ARG A 309 4.04 -3.17 17.10
N ARG A 310 4.63 -2.74 18.23
CA ARG A 310 4.22 -1.52 18.95
C ARG A 310 4.27 -0.29 18.05
N LEU A 311 5.37 -0.12 17.32
CA LEU A 311 5.52 0.99 16.37
C LEU A 311 4.44 0.95 15.28
N ALA A 312 4.08 -0.24 14.79
CA ALA A 312 3.05 -0.42 13.77
C ALA A 312 1.65 -0.02 14.25
N VAL A 313 1.26 -0.41 15.47
CA VAL A 313 -0.06 -0.01 16.01
C VAL A 313 -0.15 1.49 16.31
N ILE A 314 0.95 2.14 16.73
CA ILE A 314 0.98 3.60 16.92
C ILE A 314 0.84 4.32 15.57
N ALA A 315 1.54 3.85 14.52
CA ALA A 315 1.41 4.42 13.18
C ALA A 315 -0.01 4.26 12.61
N ALA A 316 -0.64 3.09 12.78
CA ALA A 316 -2.02 2.84 12.34
C ALA A 316 -3.04 3.67 13.15
N ALA A 317 -2.85 3.84 14.46
CA ALA A 317 -3.71 4.70 15.29
C ALA A 317 -3.57 6.18 14.89
N THR A 318 -2.37 6.60 14.49
CA THR A 318 -2.10 7.93 13.95
C THR A 318 -2.83 8.17 12.63
N VAL A 319 -2.89 7.15 11.75
CA VAL A 319 -3.73 7.16 10.53
C VAL A 319 -5.20 7.35 10.88
N LEU A 320 -5.76 6.56 11.82
CA LEU A 320 -7.16 6.69 12.22
C LEU A 320 -7.46 8.10 12.74
N CYS A 321 -6.60 8.65 13.61
CA CYS A 321 -6.74 10.02 14.13
C CYS A 321 -6.86 11.07 13.02
N GLY A 322 -5.98 11.00 12.01
CA GLY A 322 -6.00 11.94 10.89
C GLY A 322 -7.20 11.74 9.97
N GLU A 323 -7.52 10.49 9.62
CA GLU A 323 -8.61 10.14 8.70
C GLU A 323 -9.98 10.54 9.28
N LEU A 324 -10.24 10.23 10.55
CA LEU A 324 -11.47 10.61 11.27
C LEU A 324 -11.68 12.12 11.29
N SER A 325 -10.62 12.87 11.60
CA SER A 325 -10.64 14.34 11.63
C SER A 325 -10.92 14.94 10.24
N LEU A 326 -10.31 14.41 9.17
CA LEU A 326 -10.50 14.92 7.82
C LEU A 326 -11.91 14.64 7.29
N LEU A 327 -12.43 13.41 7.44
CA LEU A 327 -13.77 13.08 6.97
C LEU A 327 -14.83 13.90 7.71
N ALA A 328 -14.72 14.05 9.04
CA ALA A 328 -15.60 14.93 9.81
C ALA A 328 -15.52 16.40 9.35
N ALA A 329 -14.33 16.93 9.04
CA ALA A 329 -14.19 18.29 8.51
C ALA A 329 -14.75 18.43 7.08
N GLN A 330 -14.79 17.35 6.29
CA GLN A 330 -15.32 17.37 4.92
C GLN A 330 -16.85 17.28 4.86
N THR A 331 -17.54 16.80 5.90
CA THR A 331 -19.01 16.92 5.99
C THR A 331 -19.48 18.37 6.20
N ASN A 332 -18.58 19.28 6.61
CA ASN A 332 -18.87 20.68 6.91
C ASN A 332 -18.38 21.61 5.77
N PRO A 333 -19.28 22.19 4.95
CA PRO A 333 -18.90 23.00 3.78
C PRO A 333 -17.88 24.10 4.07
N GLY A 334 -16.66 23.92 3.56
CA GLY A 334 -15.57 24.87 3.69
C GLY A 334 -14.87 24.92 5.06
N GLU A 335 -15.11 23.99 5.99
CA GLU A 335 -14.30 23.88 7.23
C GLU A 335 -12.82 23.60 6.89
N LEU A 336 -12.58 22.71 5.93
CA LEU A 336 -11.24 22.32 5.48
C LEU A 336 -10.41 23.52 4.99
N MET A 337 -10.95 24.30 4.04
CA MET A 337 -10.25 25.46 3.48
C MET A 337 -10.08 26.59 4.49
N ARG A 338 -11.08 26.85 5.34
CA ARG A 338 -10.97 27.84 6.43
C ARG A 338 -9.86 27.47 7.42
N THR A 339 -9.68 26.17 7.66
CA THR A 339 -8.63 25.64 8.57
C THR A 339 -7.24 25.79 7.98
N HIS A 340 -7.01 25.37 6.73
CA HIS A 340 -5.72 25.54 6.03
C HIS A 340 -5.30 27.01 5.99
N VAL A 341 -6.17 27.88 5.44
CA VAL A 341 -5.89 29.31 5.27
C VAL A 341 -5.58 30.02 6.58
N ARG A 342 -6.20 29.61 7.70
CA ARG A 342 -5.91 30.19 9.03
C ARG A 342 -4.55 29.75 9.56
N LEU A 343 -4.23 28.46 9.47
CA LEU A 343 -3.01 27.89 10.05
C LEU A 343 -1.76 28.33 9.26
N GLU A 344 -1.79 28.16 7.94
CA GLU A 344 -0.67 28.51 7.03
C GLU A 344 -0.34 30.01 7.04
N ARG A 345 -1.32 30.88 7.33
CA ARG A 345 -1.09 32.33 7.48
C ARG A 345 -0.51 32.72 8.85
N THR A 346 -0.57 31.83 9.83
CA THR A 346 -0.08 32.08 11.20
C THR A 346 1.37 31.59 11.36
N ASP A 347 1.74 30.48 10.70
CA ASP A 347 3.14 30.04 10.57
C ASP A 347 3.92 30.99 9.63
N LYS A 348 4.46 32.10 10.18
CA LYS A 348 5.42 32.97 9.49
C LYS A 348 6.79 32.29 9.33
N THR A 349 6.88 31.23 8.54
CA THR A 349 8.17 30.87 7.92
C THR A 349 8.50 31.92 6.87
N ALA A 350 9.76 32.39 6.83
CA ALA A 350 10.12 33.58 6.06
C ALA A 350 9.81 33.44 4.56
N ARG A 351 9.06 34.40 4.00
CA ARG A 351 8.84 34.48 2.55
C ARG A 351 10.13 34.86 1.83
N ILE A 352 10.81 33.87 1.26
CA ILE A 352 11.74 34.07 0.16
C ILE A 352 11.02 33.58 -1.10
N GLY A 353 10.76 34.48 -2.05
CA GLY A 353 10.19 34.10 -3.36
C GLY A 353 8.66 34.15 -3.50
N ALA A 354 8.02 35.24 -3.08
CA ALA A 354 6.67 35.59 -3.53
C ALA A 354 6.53 37.11 -3.69
N SER A 355 7.26 37.66 -4.65
CA SER A 355 7.14 39.06 -5.08
C SER A 355 5.82 39.31 -5.81
N ASP A 356 5.33 40.53 -5.64
CA ASP A 356 4.03 41.04 -6.05
C ASP A 356 3.65 40.81 -7.53
N VAL A 357 2.68 39.91 -7.77
CA VAL A 357 1.94 39.83 -9.06
C VAL A 357 0.42 39.77 -8.86
N TRP A 358 -0.08 39.49 -7.64
CA TRP A 358 -1.52 39.36 -7.36
C TRP A 358 -2.14 40.55 -6.62
N ARG A 359 -1.63 41.77 -6.85
CA ARG A 359 -2.11 43.00 -6.20
C ARG A 359 -2.38 44.18 -7.15
N ASP A 360 -2.76 43.92 -8.41
CA ASP A 360 -3.23 45.02 -9.29
C ASP A 360 -4.30 44.65 -10.34
N ARG A 361 -5.19 43.69 -10.03
CA ARG A 361 -6.46 43.53 -10.74
C ARG A 361 -7.58 43.22 -9.76
N HIS A 362 -8.19 44.26 -9.21
CA HIS A 362 -9.61 44.39 -8.81
C HIS A 362 -9.84 45.73 -8.09
N ARG A 363 -9.41 46.83 -8.71
CA ARG A 363 -9.73 48.21 -8.29
C ARG A 363 -10.58 48.92 -9.36
N ASN A 364 -11.57 48.20 -9.91
CA ASN A 364 -12.71 48.80 -10.62
C ASN A 364 -13.84 47.77 -10.82
N SER A 365 -14.58 47.52 -9.75
CA SER A 365 -15.87 46.83 -9.78
C SER A 365 -16.64 47.27 -8.55
N ARG A 366 -17.75 47.99 -8.73
CA ARG A 366 -18.59 48.48 -7.62
C ARG A 366 -19.17 47.31 -6.82
N PRO A 367 -19.45 47.47 -5.51
CA PRO A 367 -20.15 46.45 -4.74
C PRO A 367 -21.51 46.15 -5.38
N PHE A 368 -21.88 44.86 -5.43
CA PHE A 368 -23.23 44.46 -5.79
C PHE A 368 -24.05 44.46 -4.49
N ASP A 369 -24.93 45.45 -4.34
CA ASP A 369 -25.68 45.65 -3.11
C ASP A 369 -26.81 44.61 -2.97
N ARG A 370 -27.11 44.20 -1.74
CA ARG A 370 -28.01 43.07 -1.45
C ARG A 370 -29.41 43.50 -1.02
N ASP A 371 -29.97 44.53 -1.65
CA ASP A 371 -31.36 44.96 -1.42
C ASP A 371 -32.24 45.04 -2.69
N ASP A 372 -31.68 44.92 -3.91
CA ASP A 372 -32.45 44.99 -5.17
C ASP A 372 -33.25 43.71 -5.51
N ALA A 373 -33.25 42.70 -4.65
CA ALA A 373 -33.90 41.40 -4.91
C ALA A 373 -35.38 41.32 -4.47
N VAL A 374 -35.98 42.40 -3.94
CA VAL A 374 -37.35 42.38 -3.37
C VAL A 374 -38.29 43.44 -3.99
N ARG A 375 -37.86 44.17 -5.03
CA ARG A 375 -38.70 45.19 -5.71
C ARG A 375 -38.66 45.15 -7.25
N ALA A 376 -38.94 43.98 -7.83
CA ALA A 376 -39.14 43.86 -9.27
C ALA A 376 -40.08 42.71 -9.69
N ASP A 377 -41.21 42.51 -8.98
CA ASP A 377 -42.31 41.67 -9.48
C ASP A 377 -43.64 42.43 -9.46
N ALA A 378 -43.82 43.27 -10.48
CA ALA A 378 -45.10 43.75 -10.96
C ALA A 378 -44.92 44.26 -12.40
N ARG A 379 -45.84 43.88 -13.31
CA ARG A 379 -45.96 44.31 -14.72
C ARG A 379 -45.10 43.58 -15.79
N ASP A 380 -45.43 42.32 -16.08
CA ASP A 380 -45.69 41.84 -17.47
C ASP A 380 -46.19 40.36 -17.46
N PRO A 381 -47.50 40.09 -17.60
CA PRO A 381 -48.04 38.72 -17.64
C PRO A 381 -47.69 37.94 -18.92
N GLY A 382 -47.12 38.58 -19.95
CA GLY A 382 -47.00 38.02 -21.31
C GLY A 382 -45.72 37.23 -21.64
N ARG A 383 -44.84 36.99 -20.64
CA ARG A 383 -43.49 36.43 -20.88
C ARG A 383 -43.36 34.92 -20.67
N ALA A 384 -44.20 34.32 -19.82
CA ALA A 384 -44.16 32.88 -19.52
C ALA A 384 -44.59 31.97 -20.70
N ASP A 385 -45.62 32.36 -21.46
CA ASP A 385 -46.17 31.52 -22.54
C ASP A 385 -45.26 31.46 -23.79
N ARG A 386 -44.41 32.49 -23.99
CA ARG A 386 -43.44 32.52 -25.10
C ARG A 386 -42.23 31.62 -24.90
N LEU A 387 -41.86 31.32 -23.66
CA LEU A 387 -40.78 30.38 -23.35
C LEU A 387 -41.24 28.92 -23.43
N ARG A 388 -42.45 28.61 -22.96
CA ARG A 388 -43.03 27.25 -23.06
C ARG A 388 -43.24 26.80 -24.51
N ARG A 389 -43.61 27.69 -25.44
CA ARG A 389 -43.78 27.36 -26.87
C ARG A 389 -42.46 27.10 -27.63
N ARG A 390 -41.29 27.39 -27.04
CA ARG A 390 -39.98 27.20 -27.71
C ARG A 390 -39.28 25.89 -27.35
N GLN A 391 -39.61 25.26 -26.23
CA GLN A 391 -39.07 23.95 -25.82
C GLN A 391 -39.87 22.73 -26.33
N VAL A 392 -41.06 22.93 -26.92
CA VAL A 392 -41.93 21.84 -27.41
C VAL A 392 -41.78 21.60 -28.94
N ARG A 393 -40.71 22.12 -29.56
CA ARG A 393 -40.42 21.94 -31.00
C ARG A 393 -39.15 21.15 -31.33
N GLU A 394 -38.36 20.76 -30.33
CA GLU A 394 -37.17 19.91 -30.51
C GLU A 394 -37.30 18.65 -29.66
N GLY A 395 -38.02 17.66 -30.18
CA GLY A 395 -38.17 16.36 -29.52
C GLY A 395 -39.47 15.64 -29.78
N HIS A 396 -39.71 15.21 -31.04
CA HIS A 396 -40.36 13.95 -31.43
C HIS A 396 -40.68 13.94 -32.94
N ARG A 397 -40.30 12.88 -33.65
CA ARG A 397 -41.22 11.98 -34.39
C ARG A 397 -40.49 10.71 -34.88
N PRO A 398 -41.20 9.60 -35.15
CA PRO A 398 -40.63 8.24 -35.08
C PRO A 398 -40.54 7.50 -36.43
N GLY A 399 -39.76 6.40 -36.40
CA GLY A 399 -39.96 5.10 -37.09
C GLY A 399 -40.33 5.02 -38.58
N LEU A 400 -39.58 4.19 -39.33
CA LEU A 400 -40.09 2.96 -39.96
C LEU A 400 -39.00 2.19 -40.75
N ASP A 401 -38.94 0.90 -40.47
CA ASP A 401 -38.76 -0.27 -41.35
C ASP A 401 -37.61 -0.52 -42.37
N GLU A 402 -37.25 -1.82 -42.34
CA GLU A 402 -36.86 -2.74 -43.42
C GLU A 402 -35.51 -2.73 -44.19
N ARG A 403 -34.86 -3.91 -44.08
CA ARG A 403 -34.17 -4.71 -45.11
C ARG A 403 -33.06 -4.07 -45.99
N GLY A 404 -31.85 -4.62 -45.86
CA GLY A 404 -31.16 -5.18 -47.04
C GLY A 404 -29.67 -4.90 -47.24
N ARG A 405 -28.91 -6.00 -47.45
CA ARG A 405 -27.79 -6.20 -48.40
C ARG A 405 -26.78 -5.04 -48.59
N ALA A 406 -25.57 -5.13 -48.04
CA ALA A 406 -24.42 -5.91 -48.56
C ALA A 406 -23.59 -5.26 -49.71
N ARG A 407 -22.26 -5.29 -49.50
CA ARG A 407 -21.15 -5.31 -50.48
C ARG A 407 -20.76 -4.04 -51.28
N ARG A 408 -19.46 -3.74 -51.15
CA ARG A 408 -18.50 -3.24 -52.17
C ARG A 408 -18.70 -1.81 -52.73
N GLY A 409 -17.59 -1.09 -52.91
CA GLY A 409 -17.59 0.18 -53.65
C GLY A 409 -16.28 0.97 -53.60
N HIS A 410 -15.20 0.42 -54.13
CA HIS A 410 -13.98 1.19 -54.43
C HIS A 410 -14.26 2.15 -55.60
N ARG A 411 -13.93 3.45 -55.44
CA ARG A 411 -13.25 4.39 -56.39
C ARG A 411 -13.66 5.83 -56.04
N ASP A 412 -12.76 6.76 -55.70
CA ASP A 412 -11.57 7.30 -56.42
C ASP A 412 -11.94 8.55 -57.25
N HIS A 413 -10.97 9.47 -57.35
CA HIS A 413 -11.01 10.86 -57.87
C HIS A 413 -11.60 11.91 -56.92
N GLY A 414 -11.03 13.11 -56.77
CA GLY A 414 -9.71 13.56 -57.26
C GLY A 414 -9.57 15.09 -57.39
N ARG A 415 -8.42 15.61 -56.95
CA ARG A 415 -7.86 16.98 -57.20
C ARG A 415 -8.45 18.17 -56.43
N GLY A 416 -7.60 18.83 -55.63
CA GLY A 416 -7.89 20.09 -54.92
C GLY A 416 -6.64 20.70 -54.24
N ARG A 417 -5.69 21.18 -55.05
CA ARG A 417 -4.36 21.71 -54.67
C ARG A 417 -4.34 22.66 -53.43
N ARG A 418 -3.36 22.49 -52.52
CA ARG A 418 -2.16 23.36 -52.37
C ARG A 418 -1.21 22.89 -51.23
N ARG A 419 0.08 23.21 -51.36
CA ARG A 419 1.19 22.99 -50.39
C ARG A 419 1.02 23.93 -49.17
N THR A 420 1.53 23.65 -47.95
CA THR A 420 2.97 23.52 -47.58
C THR A 420 3.26 22.66 -46.34
N ASP A 421 4.26 21.77 -46.43
CA ASP A 421 5.53 21.76 -45.66
C ASP A 421 5.58 22.51 -44.29
N ARG A 422 6.12 22.00 -43.16
CA ARG A 422 6.92 20.78 -42.86
C ARG A 422 6.72 20.26 -41.42
N ARG A 423 6.98 18.97 -41.18
CA ARG A 423 7.48 18.42 -39.88
C ARG A 423 8.56 17.36 -40.17
N PRO A 424 9.71 17.33 -39.47
CA PRO A 424 10.77 16.35 -39.72
C PRO A 424 10.50 15.00 -39.03
N ALA A 425 10.86 13.90 -39.71
CA ALA A 425 10.68 12.54 -39.22
C ALA A 425 11.87 12.06 -38.35
N ARG A 426 11.56 11.20 -37.37
CA ARG A 426 12.56 10.49 -36.54
C ARG A 426 13.27 9.41 -37.37
N ARG A 427 14.60 9.34 -37.31
CA ARG A 427 15.39 8.19 -37.82
C ARG A 427 15.70 7.20 -36.70
N ARG A 428 15.76 5.91 -37.06
CA ARG A 428 16.24 4.81 -36.20
C ARG A 428 17.78 4.84 -36.12
N PRO A 429 18.40 4.32 -35.04
CA PRO A 429 19.83 4.07 -34.99
C PRO A 429 20.19 2.72 -35.65
N ASP A 430 21.42 2.62 -36.14
CA ASP A 430 22.07 1.39 -36.62
C ASP A 430 23.46 1.30 -35.97
N PRO A 431 23.99 0.11 -35.62
CA PRO A 431 25.15 0.01 -34.73
C PRO A 431 26.45 -0.28 -35.48
N ASP A 432 27.44 0.60 -35.37
CA ASP A 432 28.86 0.20 -35.27
C ASP A 432 29.78 1.40 -35.03
N ARG A 433 30.70 1.29 -34.06
CA ARG A 433 31.98 2.03 -34.07
C ARG A 433 32.99 1.45 -33.08
N ARG A 434 34.06 0.87 -33.64
CA ARG A 434 35.23 0.39 -32.90
C ARG A 434 36.37 1.42 -32.89
N LEU A 435 36.97 1.59 -31.71
CA LEU A 435 38.41 1.68 -31.40
C LEU A 435 39.31 2.79 -32.01
N ARG A 436 39.97 3.53 -31.09
CA ARG A 436 41.35 4.11 -31.11
C ARG A 436 41.46 5.14 -29.95
N HIS A 437 42.55 5.36 -29.23
CA HIS A 437 43.87 4.70 -29.04
C HIS A 437 43.98 4.23 -27.55
N GLY A 438 45.09 3.79 -26.94
CA GLY A 438 46.51 3.76 -27.31
C GLY A 438 47.37 2.79 -26.46
N ASP A 439 48.68 2.82 -26.72
CA ASP A 439 49.64 1.71 -26.54
C ASP A 439 50.57 1.88 -25.32
N ARG A 440 50.86 0.80 -24.56
CA ARG A 440 52.10 0.61 -23.76
C ARG A 440 52.44 -0.89 -23.63
N ARG A 441 53.75 -1.19 -23.55
CA ARG A 441 54.36 -2.48 -23.94
C ARG A 441 54.56 -3.51 -22.80
N ARG A 442 54.71 -4.77 -23.26
CA ARG A 442 55.20 -6.05 -22.65
C ARG A 442 56.63 -5.98 -22.03
N PRO A 443 57.25 -7.03 -21.42
CA PRO A 443 56.98 -8.51 -21.45
C PRO A 443 57.00 -9.23 -20.06
N GLY A 444 56.88 -10.57 -19.91
CA GLY A 444 56.73 -11.71 -20.84
C GLY A 444 56.66 -13.09 -20.12
N GLN A 445 56.95 -14.19 -20.86
CA GLN A 445 56.87 -15.62 -20.46
C GLN A 445 55.44 -16.20 -20.28
N GLY A 446 55.09 -17.42 -20.72
CA GLY A 446 55.76 -18.35 -21.63
C GLY A 446 55.16 -19.78 -21.63
N GLY A 447 54.74 -20.32 -22.78
CA GLY A 447 54.40 -21.76 -23.04
C GLY A 447 53.21 -22.37 -22.26
N ARG A 448 52.58 -23.48 -22.68
CA ARG A 448 52.69 -24.29 -23.91
C ARG A 448 51.46 -25.24 -24.03
N HIS A 449 51.15 -25.68 -25.27
CA HIS A 449 50.34 -26.85 -25.68
C HIS A 449 48.84 -26.99 -25.32
N THR A 450 48.03 -26.87 -26.37
CA THR A 450 46.80 -27.65 -26.60
C THR A 450 47.10 -28.93 -27.40
N ARG A 451 46.27 -29.99 -27.28
CA ARG A 451 45.63 -30.78 -28.38
C ARG A 451 44.85 -32.03 -27.86
N PRO A 452 43.95 -32.66 -28.66
CA PRO A 452 42.67 -33.15 -28.14
C PRO A 452 42.14 -34.52 -28.69
N LEU A 453 40.85 -34.80 -28.39
CA LEU A 453 39.83 -35.54 -29.19
C LEU A 453 39.73 -37.09 -29.14
N ALA A 454 38.48 -37.54 -29.43
CA ALA A 454 37.98 -38.88 -29.79
C ALA A 454 37.86 -39.93 -28.65
N ALA A 455 36.94 -40.92 -28.68
CA ALA A 455 35.63 -41.12 -29.35
C ALA A 455 34.89 -42.33 -28.69
N GLY A 456 33.60 -42.55 -28.99
CA GLY A 456 32.81 -43.74 -28.52
C GLY A 456 33.21 -45.06 -29.20
N PRO A 457 32.52 -46.22 -28.95
CA PRO A 457 31.05 -46.44 -28.99
C PRO A 457 30.53 -47.32 -27.81
N ALA A 458 29.32 -47.89 -27.70
CA ALA A 458 27.90 -47.66 -28.02
C ALA A 458 27.09 -48.90 -27.50
N LEU A 459 25.75 -48.86 -27.61
CA LEU A 459 24.76 -49.98 -27.51
C LEU A 459 24.26 -50.44 -26.11
N GLY A 460 22.93 -50.61 -26.00
CA GLY A 460 22.24 -51.16 -24.81
C GLY A 460 20.76 -50.76 -24.63
N ASP A 461 19.86 -51.09 -25.58
CA ASP A 461 18.38 -51.08 -25.39
C ASP A 461 17.95 -52.51 -25.02
N PRO A 462 17.00 -52.71 -24.07
CA PRO A 462 15.72 -53.26 -24.53
C PRO A 462 14.46 -52.74 -23.82
N ARG A 463 13.57 -52.16 -24.64
CA ARG A 463 12.10 -52.13 -24.56
C ARG A 463 11.42 -53.08 -23.57
N GLY A 464 10.53 -52.52 -22.75
CA GLY A 464 9.42 -53.24 -22.07
C GLY A 464 8.10 -52.47 -22.21
N ARG A 465 7.02 -53.15 -22.63
CA ARG A 465 5.67 -52.56 -22.81
C ARG A 465 4.73 -52.99 -21.68
N ALA A 466 3.96 -52.05 -21.12
CA ALA A 466 2.62 -52.26 -20.53
C ALA A 466 1.91 -50.90 -20.51
N GLN A 467 1.00 -50.63 -21.46
CA GLN A 467 -0.47 -50.82 -21.38
C GLN A 467 -1.21 -49.95 -20.36
N ALA A 468 -2.22 -49.26 -20.90
CA ALA A 468 -2.99 -48.19 -20.30
C ALA A 468 -3.95 -48.63 -19.18
N GLY A 469 -4.23 -47.71 -18.26
CA GLY A 469 -5.41 -47.71 -17.40
C GLY A 469 -5.98 -46.29 -17.30
N LEU A 470 -7.03 -46.00 -18.09
CA LEU A 470 -7.80 -44.77 -17.91
C LEU A 470 -8.67 -44.89 -16.66
N LEU A 471 -8.56 -43.94 -15.74
CA LEU A 471 -9.56 -43.69 -14.71
C LEU A 471 -9.89 -42.20 -14.68
N GLN A 472 -11.08 -41.86 -15.17
CA GLN A 472 -11.67 -40.54 -14.99
C GLN A 472 -11.95 -40.31 -13.49
N ARG A 473 -11.61 -39.13 -12.99
CA ARG A 473 -12.15 -38.59 -11.73
C ARG A 473 -12.41 -37.11 -11.88
N ASP A 474 -13.60 -36.69 -11.43
CA ASP A 474 -14.09 -35.33 -11.56
C ASP A 474 -13.28 -34.34 -10.73
N GLY A 475 -12.81 -33.27 -11.38
CA GLY A 475 -12.02 -32.21 -10.76
C GLY A 475 -12.85 -30.97 -10.46
N GLY A 476 -13.45 -30.90 -9.27
CA GLY A 476 -13.84 -29.63 -8.66
C GLY A 476 -12.62 -28.89 -8.08
N PRO A 477 -12.63 -27.55 -7.97
CA PRO A 477 -11.48 -26.79 -7.49
C PRO A 477 -11.18 -27.07 -6.01
N ALA A 478 -9.91 -27.38 -5.71
CA ALA A 478 -9.46 -27.66 -4.34
C ALA A 478 -9.46 -26.40 -3.46
N VAL A 479 -10.20 -26.44 -2.36
CA VAL A 479 -10.19 -25.41 -1.31
C VAL A 479 -9.11 -25.75 -0.29
N TRP A 480 -8.14 -24.84 -0.10
CA TRP A 480 -7.06 -25.00 0.87
C TRP A 480 -7.58 -24.79 2.31
N HIS A 481 -7.65 -25.87 3.10
CA HIS A 481 -7.88 -25.79 4.54
C HIS A 481 -6.56 -25.81 5.32
N GLN A 482 -6.31 -24.79 6.13
CA GLN A 482 -5.23 -24.80 7.11
C GLN A 482 -5.53 -25.80 8.25
N PRO A 483 -4.54 -26.61 8.70
CA PRO A 483 -4.72 -27.49 9.86
C PRO A 483 -4.74 -26.67 11.16
N ARG A 484 -5.73 -26.94 12.02
CA ARG A 484 -5.77 -26.42 13.40
C ARG A 484 -4.91 -27.30 14.33
N PRO A 485 -4.24 -26.73 15.36
CA PRO A 485 -3.50 -27.51 16.34
C PRO A 485 -4.43 -28.37 17.21
N PRO A 486 -3.95 -29.51 17.74
CA PRO A 486 -4.77 -30.44 18.51
C PRO A 486 -5.16 -29.87 19.87
N ARG A 487 -6.44 -30.06 20.26
CA ARG A 487 -6.90 -29.83 21.63
C ARG A 487 -6.65 -31.09 22.48
N PRO A 488 -6.20 -30.96 23.75
CA PRO A 488 -6.15 -32.09 24.67
C PRO A 488 -7.56 -32.60 24.99
N ARG A 489 -7.68 -33.92 25.19
CA ARG A 489 -8.95 -34.61 25.42
C ARG A 489 -9.52 -34.30 26.81
N GLY A 490 -10.82 -34.05 26.90
CA GLY A 490 -11.52 -33.89 28.18
C GLY A 490 -11.80 -35.23 28.87
N ALA A 491 -11.80 -35.21 30.21
CA ALA A 491 -12.37 -36.28 31.02
C ALA A 491 -13.91 -36.17 31.09
N GLY A 492 -14.57 -37.30 31.36
CA GLY A 492 -16.04 -37.41 31.37
C GLY A 492 -16.74 -36.76 32.58
N PRO A 493 -18.09 -36.73 32.59
CA PRO A 493 -18.89 -35.95 33.54
C PRO A 493 -19.11 -36.67 34.88
N GLY A 494 -19.09 -35.89 35.97
CA GLY A 494 -19.28 -36.38 37.34
C GLY A 494 -19.80 -35.28 38.28
N ASP A 495 -21.12 -35.12 38.27
CA ASP A 495 -22.01 -34.54 39.28
C ASP A 495 -21.41 -34.13 40.66
N ARG A 496 -21.57 -32.85 41.06
CA ARG A 496 -22.31 -32.43 42.29
C ARG A 496 -22.23 -30.94 42.67
N GLN A 497 -23.42 -30.37 42.88
CA GLN A 497 -23.83 -29.43 43.96
C GLN A 497 -23.11 -28.08 44.23
N ARG A 498 -23.87 -27.00 43.96
CA ARG A 498 -24.13 -25.82 44.82
C ARG A 498 -23.19 -25.54 46.02
N ARG A 499 -22.63 -24.32 46.09
CA ARG A 499 -22.85 -23.37 47.22
C ARG A 499 -22.32 -21.94 46.96
N LEU A 500 -23.21 -20.98 47.25
CA LEU A 500 -23.07 -19.58 47.69
C LEU A 500 -21.94 -18.62 47.23
N GLN A 501 -22.37 -17.37 47.07
CA GLN A 501 -21.59 -16.13 47.09
C GLN A 501 -20.81 -15.94 48.41
N VAL A 502 -19.72 -15.16 48.37
CA VAL A 502 -19.47 -13.93 49.20
C VAL A 502 -18.03 -13.42 48.96
N ARG A 503 -17.90 -12.11 48.69
CA ARG A 503 -16.67 -11.27 48.85
C ARG A 503 -16.85 -10.43 50.13
N PRO A 504 -15.84 -9.72 50.70
CA PRO A 504 -14.44 -9.48 50.26
C PRO A 504 -13.38 -9.70 51.37
N GLY A 505 -12.10 -9.37 51.11
CA GLY A 505 -11.09 -9.19 52.17
C GLY A 505 -9.62 -9.21 51.73
N GLN A 506 -9.04 -8.03 51.47
CA GLN A 506 -7.59 -7.75 51.62
C GLN A 506 -7.33 -7.24 53.06
N PRO A 507 -6.08 -7.06 53.55
CA PRO A 507 -4.77 -7.26 52.90
C PRO A 507 -3.73 -8.07 53.74
N ARG A 508 -2.67 -8.53 53.07
CA ARG A 508 -1.27 -8.22 53.42
C ARG A 508 -0.39 -8.34 52.18
#